data_AF-A0A2N3E054-F1
#
_entry.id   AF-A0A2N3E054-F1
#
_cell.length_a   1.000
_cell.length_b   1.000
_cell.length_c   1.000
_cell.angle_alpha   90.00
_cell.angle_beta   90.00
_cell.angle_gamma   90.00
#
_symmetry.space_group_name_H-M   'P 1'
#
loop_
_entity.id
_entity.type
_entity.pdbx_description
1 polymer ?
#
loop_
_entity_poly.entity_id
_entity_poly.type
_entity_poly.pdbx_seq_one_letter_code
_entity_poly.pdbx_strand_id
1 'polypeptide(L)'
;DHATASPDAQARMASLGYAREIFASARALAGFDIVFERKLNAATNPLNPTSVICLRRKTPKPGIVRRKSPAAALDLIGRGDHFAETGPGASAIFPVIGGIECMRTSDAVLKLGD
;
A
#
# COMPACT_ATOMS: atom_id res chain seq x y z
N ASP A 1 -1.69 -4.86 21.20
CA ASP A 1 -2.69 -4.15 22.00
C ASP A 1 -3.63 -5.01 22.77
N HIS A 2 -4.24 -6.03 22.17
CA HIS A 2 -5.13 -6.92 22.90
C HIS A 2 -4.52 -7.44 24.22
N ALA A 3 -3.27 -7.95 24.18
CA ALA A 3 -2.58 -8.47 25.36
C ALA A 3 -2.32 -7.44 26.48
N THR A 4 -2.37 -6.15 26.17
CA THR A 4 -2.14 -5.04 27.13
C THR A 4 -3.42 -4.27 27.45
N ALA A 5 -4.57 -4.67 26.89
CA ALA A 5 -5.88 -4.06 27.15
C ALA A 5 -6.51 -4.64 28.43
N SER A 6 -7.44 -3.90 29.04
CA SER A 6 -8.21 -4.41 30.20
C SER A 6 -9.07 -5.62 29.81
N PRO A 7 -9.50 -6.46 30.77
CA PRO A 7 -10.33 -7.64 30.48
C PRO A 7 -11.61 -7.31 29.68
N ASP A 8 -12.32 -6.25 30.03
CA ASP A 8 -13.53 -5.82 29.31
C ASP A 8 -13.22 -5.38 27.87
N ALA A 9 -12.11 -4.68 27.67
CA ALA A 9 -11.65 -4.27 26.37
C ALA A 9 -11.25 -5.48 25.51
N GLN A 10 -10.59 -6.49 26.09
CA GLN A 10 -10.25 -7.75 25.40
C GLN A 10 -11.51 -8.48 24.94
N ALA A 11 -12.51 -8.62 25.82
CA ALA A 11 -13.78 -9.26 25.48
C ALA A 11 -14.50 -8.54 24.34
N ARG A 12 -14.50 -7.20 24.36
CA ARG A 12 -15.07 -6.37 23.29
C ARG A 12 -14.27 -6.45 21.99
N MET A 13 -12.93 -6.46 22.05
CA MET A 13 -12.08 -6.67 20.88
C MET A 13 -12.32 -8.05 20.24
N ALA A 14 -12.54 -9.08 21.07
CA ALA A 14 -12.88 -10.42 20.61
C ALA A 14 -14.25 -10.47 19.93
N SER A 15 -15.29 -9.85 20.51
CA SER A 15 -16.63 -9.84 19.91
C SER A 15 -16.70 -9.06 18.59
N LEU A 16 -15.86 -8.02 18.44
CA LEU A 16 -15.77 -7.20 17.24
C LEU A 16 -14.78 -7.73 16.20
N GLY A 17 -14.16 -8.90 16.43
CA GLY A 17 -13.29 -9.56 15.45
C GLY A 17 -11.95 -8.86 15.21
N TYR A 18 -11.41 -8.16 16.22
CA TYR A 18 -10.12 -7.46 16.08
C TYR A 18 -8.98 -8.45 15.84
N ALA A 19 -8.00 -8.04 15.03
CA ALA A 19 -6.76 -8.79 14.89
C ALA A 19 -5.90 -8.62 16.15
N ARG A 20 -5.62 -9.73 16.85
CA ARG A 20 -5.01 -9.73 18.20
C ARG A 20 -3.49 -9.95 18.19
N GLU A 21 -2.98 -10.57 17.14
CA GLU A 21 -1.61 -11.12 17.11
C GLU A 21 -0.74 -10.53 16.00
N ILE A 22 -1.12 -9.40 15.38
CA ILE A 22 -0.44 -8.82 14.21
C ILE A 22 1.09 -8.82 14.34
N PHE A 23 1.63 -8.37 15.48
CA PHE A 23 3.08 -8.32 15.71
C PHE A 23 3.72 -9.70 15.89
N ALA A 24 3.06 -10.60 16.62
CA ALA A 24 3.55 -11.96 16.80
C ALA A 24 3.54 -12.70 15.46
N SER A 25 2.45 -12.60 14.71
CA SER A 25 2.33 -13.14 13.35
C SER A 25 3.39 -12.57 12.42
N ALA A 26 3.62 -11.25 12.45
CA ALA A 26 4.65 -10.61 11.63
C ALA A 26 6.07 -11.08 11.98
N ARG A 27 6.39 -11.29 13.26
CA ARG A 27 7.68 -11.85 13.72
C ARG A 27 7.84 -13.32 13.33
N ALA A 28 6.74 -14.08 13.26
CA ALA A 28 6.75 -15.48 12.86
C ALA A 28 6.91 -15.69 11.34
N LEU A 29 6.82 -14.63 10.52
CA LEU A 29 7.02 -14.73 9.07
C LEU A 29 8.49 -14.99 8.72
N ALA A 30 8.82 -16.26 8.47
CA ALA A 30 10.19 -16.70 8.20
C ALA A 30 10.91 -15.95 7.06
N GLY A 31 10.17 -15.51 6.04
CA GLY A 31 10.71 -14.87 4.83
C GLY A 31 10.92 -13.36 4.90
N PHE A 32 10.67 -12.73 6.06
CA PHE A 32 10.73 -11.28 6.22
C PHE A 32 11.57 -10.87 7.42
N ASP A 33 12.18 -9.69 7.32
CA ASP A 33 12.76 -8.94 8.43
C ASP A 33 11.81 -7.81 8.81
N ILE A 34 11.64 -7.54 10.11
CA ILE A 34 11.03 -6.30 10.57
C ILE A 34 12.09 -5.20 10.50
N VAL A 35 11.86 -4.20 9.66
CA VAL A 35 12.80 -3.06 9.49
C VAL A 35 12.32 -1.80 10.20
N PHE A 36 11.04 -1.74 10.57
CA PHE A 36 10.47 -0.65 11.35
C PHE A 36 9.22 -1.13 12.09
N GLU A 37 9.11 -0.77 13.36
CA GLU A 37 7.93 -1.03 14.18
C GLU A 37 7.68 0.20 15.05
N ARG A 38 6.49 0.78 14.98
CA ARG A 38 6.12 1.94 15.81
C ARG A 38 4.64 1.97 16.13
N LYS A 39 4.32 2.13 17.42
CA LYS A 39 2.97 2.52 17.87
C LYS A 39 2.74 4.01 17.59
N LEU A 40 1.61 4.36 17.01
CA LEU A 40 1.23 5.75 16.82
C LEU A 40 0.53 6.26 18.07
N ASN A 41 0.86 7.49 18.47
CA ASN A 41 0.28 8.15 19.64
C ASN A 41 -1.11 8.75 19.37
N ALA A 42 -1.63 8.56 18.15
CA ALA A 42 -2.95 9.00 17.75
C ALA A 42 -3.80 7.77 17.43
N ALA A 43 -4.88 7.59 18.19
CA ALA A 43 -5.90 6.60 17.90
C ALA A 43 -7.28 7.24 18.15
N THR A 44 -8.08 7.36 17.08
CA THR A 44 -9.47 7.84 17.19
C THR A 44 -10.32 6.88 18.02
N ASN A 45 -9.97 5.59 18.02
CA ASN A 45 -10.57 4.57 18.85
C ASN A 45 -9.52 4.03 19.83
N PRO A 46 -9.69 4.22 21.16
CA PRO A 46 -8.77 3.70 22.18
C PRO A 46 -8.62 2.16 22.13
N LEU A 47 -9.61 1.46 21.59
CA LEU A 47 -9.60 0.01 21.40
C LEU A 47 -8.91 -0.42 20.10
N ASN A 48 -8.51 0.52 19.24
CA ASN A 48 -7.76 0.27 18.02
C ASN A 48 -6.47 1.10 17.96
N PRO A 49 -5.48 0.84 18.84
CA PRO A 49 -4.25 1.61 18.81
C PRO A 49 -3.56 1.37 17.47
N THR A 50 -3.31 2.45 16.75
CA THR A 50 -2.79 2.35 15.39
C THR A 50 -1.29 2.13 15.46
N SER A 51 -0.79 1.16 14.69
CA SER A 51 0.63 0.86 14.64
C SER A 51 1.08 0.67 13.21
N VAL A 52 2.35 0.98 12.96
CA VAL A 52 3.01 0.77 11.68
C VAL A 52 4.06 -0.31 11.86
N ILE A 53 4.00 -1.33 11.02
CA ILE A 53 5.04 -2.34 10.88
C ILE A 53 5.50 -2.37 9.42
N CYS A 54 6.80 -2.28 9.19
CA CYS A 54 7.40 -2.40 7.87
C CYS A 54 8.20 -3.71 7.81
N LEU A 55 7.85 -4.55 6.84
CA LEU A 55 8.48 -5.83 6.59
C LEU A 55 9.29 -5.76 5.30
N ARG A 56 10.55 -6.18 5.36
CA ARG A 56 11.42 -6.35 4.21
C ARG A 56 11.56 -7.84 3.90
N ARG A 57 11.38 -8.25 2.64
CA ARG A 57 11.66 -9.63 2.23
C ARG A 57 13.15 -9.93 2.39
N LYS A 58 13.51 -11.05 3.02
CA LYS A 58 14.90 -11.51 3.16
C LYS A 58 15.52 -11.85 1.81
N THR A 59 14.76 -12.55 0.97
CA THR A 59 15.15 -12.85 -0.40
C THR A 59 14.42 -11.87 -1.31
N PRO A 60 15.10 -10.85 -1.86
CA PRO A 60 14.51 -9.99 -2.86
C PRO A 60 14.18 -10.85 -4.09
N LYS A 61 12.89 -11.03 -4.34
CA LYS A 61 12.42 -11.54 -5.62
C LYS A 61 12.29 -10.31 -6.52
N PRO A 62 12.97 -10.25 -7.69
CA PRO A 62 12.73 -9.17 -8.64
C PRO A 62 11.25 -9.22 -9.03
N GLY A 63 10.49 -8.29 -8.46
CA GLY A 63 9.11 -8.05 -8.86
C GLY A 63 9.16 -7.30 -10.17
N ILE A 64 8.52 -7.83 -11.21
CA ILE A 64 8.21 -7.01 -12.37
C ILE A 64 7.10 -6.07 -11.91
N VAL A 65 7.46 -4.82 -11.60
CA VAL A 65 6.48 -3.78 -11.29
C VAL A 65 5.75 -3.46 -12.59
N ARG A 66 4.52 -3.98 -12.72
CA ARG A 66 3.61 -3.61 -13.80
C ARG A 66 2.79 -2.42 -13.32
N ARG A 67 3.02 -1.26 -13.91
CA ARG A 67 2.19 -0.09 -13.65
C ARG A 67 0.89 -0.21 -14.45
N LYS A 68 -0.22 0.13 -13.80
CA LYS A 68 -1.55 0.13 -14.40
C LYS A 68 -2.11 1.54 -14.42
N SER A 69 -2.82 1.87 -15.49
CA SER A 69 -3.57 3.11 -15.58
C SER A 69 -4.63 3.17 -14.47
N PRO A 70 -4.70 4.26 -13.68
CA PRO A 70 -5.79 4.48 -12.73
C PRO A 70 -7.13 4.75 -13.43
N ALA A 71 -7.13 5.06 -14.74
CA ALA A 71 -8.34 5.34 -15.50
C ALA A 71 -8.91 4.07 -16.17
N ALA A 72 -8.07 3.33 -16.91
CA ALA A 72 -8.52 2.25 -17.78
C ALA A 72 -7.99 0.86 -17.37
N ALA A 73 -7.19 0.75 -16.30
CA ALA A 73 -6.51 -0.48 -15.87
C ALA A 73 -5.60 -1.13 -16.94
N LEU A 74 -5.27 -0.37 -18.00
CA LEU A 74 -4.32 -0.76 -19.05
C LEU A 74 -2.88 -0.77 -18.53
N ASP A 75 -2.01 -1.54 -19.18
CA ASP A 75 -0.58 -1.52 -18.85
C ASP A 75 0.04 -0.18 -19.25
N LEU A 76 0.93 0.33 -18.40
CA LEU A 76 1.67 1.58 -18.64
C LEU A 76 3.12 1.30 -19.03
N ILE A 77 3.61 2.00 -20.05
CA ILE A 77 5.03 2.03 -20.43
C ILE A 77 5.65 3.37 -20.03
N GLY A 78 6.78 3.33 -19.31
CA GLY A 78 7.53 4.53 -18.92
C GLY A 78 8.37 5.06 -20.08
N ARG A 79 8.34 6.38 -20.28
CA ARG A 79 9.11 7.11 -21.31
C ARG A 79 10.08 8.15 -20.75
N GLY A 80 10.30 8.13 -19.43
CA GLY A 80 11.19 9.06 -18.71
C GLY A 80 10.40 10.17 -18.02
N ASP A 81 9.77 11.03 -18.80
CA ASP A 81 8.97 12.18 -18.34
C ASP A 81 7.46 11.89 -18.21
N HIS A 82 7.01 10.71 -18.64
CA HIS A 82 5.62 10.27 -18.50
C HIS A 82 5.49 8.73 -18.56
N PHE A 83 4.30 8.26 -18.25
CA PHE A 83 3.82 6.90 -18.49
C PHE A 83 2.67 6.91 -19.50
N ALA A 84 2.73 6.08 -20.53
CA ALA A 84 1.69 5.99 -21.55
C ALA A 84 0.92 4.67 -21.45
N GLU A 85 -0.40 4.72 -21.61
CA GLU A 85 -1.21 3.52 -21.79
C GLU A 85 -0.80 2.72 -23.02
N THR A 86 -0.93 1.40 -22.93
CA THR A 86 -0.66 0.47 -24.01
C THR A 86 -1.82 -0.49 -24.21
N GLY A 87 -2.03 -0.90 -25.46
CA GLY A 87 -3.10 -1.81 -25.87
C GLY A 87 -4.33 -1.09 -26.46
N PRO A 88 -5.38 -1.85 -26.81
CA PRO A 88 -6.60 -1.31 -27.38
C PRO A 88 -7.29 -0.34 -26.42
N GLY A 89 -7.67 0.84 -26.93
CA GLY A 89 -8.32 1.89 -26.12
C GLY A 89 -7.36 2.76 -25.30
N ALA A 90 -6.05 2.59 -25.46
CA ALA A 90 -5.05 3.48 -24.86
C ALA A 90 -5.27 4.92 -25.35
N SER A 91 -5.55 5.81 -24.41
CA SER A 91 -5.92 7.21 -24.71
C SER A 91 -5.34 8.21 -23.72
N ALA A 92 -4.63 7.76 -22.68
CA ALA A 92 -4.04 8.63 -21.68
C ALA A 92 -2.53 8.45 -21.53
N ILE A 93 -1.89 9.55 -21.15
CA ILE A 93 -0.55 9.59 -20.57
C ILE A 93 -0.61 10.22 -19.18
N PHE A 94 0.30 9.81 -18.31
CA PHE A 94 0.43 10.28 -16.92
C PHE A 94 1.82 10.91 -16.75
N PRO A 95 1.91 12.23 -16.53
CA PRO A 95 3.20 12.93 -16.50
C PRO A 95 4.00 12.59 -15.23
N VAL A 96 5.31 12.83 -15.30
CA VAL A 96 6.22 12.83 -14.16
C VAL A 96 6.67 14.28 -13.93
N ILE A 97 6.13 14.91 -12.89
CA ILE A 97 6.42 16.32 -12.57
C ILE A 97 7.36 16.38 -11.37
N GLY A 98 8.57 16.91 -11.56
CA GLY A 98 9.57 16.99 -10.48
C GLY A 98 10.00 15.63 -9.92
N GLY A 99 9.98 14.58 -10.76
CA GLY A 99 10.27 13.21 -10.33
C GLY A 99 9.10 12.49 -9.65
N ILE A 100 7.92 13.12 -9.57
CA ILE A 100 6.71 12.54 -8.97
C ILE A 100 5.80 12.01 -10.08
N GLU A 101 5.49 10.72 -10.05
CA GLU A 101 4.56 10.08 -10.98
C GLU A 101 3.12 10.55 -10.66
N CYS A 102 2.49 11.28 -11.57
CA CYS A 102 1.13 11.80 -11.41
C CYS A 102 0.10 10.72 -11.77
N MET A 103 -0.14 9.79 -10.85
CA MET A 103 -0.91 8.56 -11.07
C MET A 103 -2.37 8.64 -10.60
N ARG A 104 -3.03 9.80 -10.74
CA ARG A 104 -4.48 9.94 -10.51
C ARG A 104 -5.22 10.03 -11.84
N THR A 105 -6.48 9.63 -11.85
CA THR A 105 -7.35 9.80 -13.03
C THR A 105 -7.45 11.26 -13.46
N SER A 106 -7.43 12.21 -12.52
CA SER A 106 -7.42 13.66 -12.79
C SER A 106 -6.15 14.18 -13.46
N ASP A 107 -5.06 13.42 -13.36
CA ASP A 107 -3.76 13.82 -13.88
C ASP A 107 -3.53 13.30 -15.31
N ALA A 108 -4.50 12.53 -15.83
CA ALA A 108 -4.45 11.97 -17.16
C ALA A 108 -4.49 13.08 -18.21
N VAL A 109 -3.47 13.09 -19.07
CA VAL A 109 -3.45 13.90 -20.28
C VAL A 109 -3.90 13.02 -21.44
N LEU A 110 -4.95 13.43 -22.13
CA LEU A 110 -5.44 12.69 -23.29
C LEU A 110 -4.38 12.72 -24.40
N LYS A 111 -4.00 11.53 -24.87
CA LYS A 111 -3.21 11.36 -26.08
C LYS A 111 -4.12 11.74 -27.25
N LEU A 112 -3.91 12.93 -27.83
CA LEU A 112 -4.43 13.22 -29.16
C LEU A 112 -3.74 12.25 -30.13
N GLY A 113 -4.51 11.66 -31.05
CA GLY A 113 -4.02 10.65 -31.99
C GLY A 113 -2.78 11.13 -32.76
N ASP A 114 -2.01 10.17 -33.28
CA ASP A 114 -0.89 10.47 -34.19
C ASP A 114 -1.40 11.21 -35.45
#